data_AF-A0A356QNE1-F1
#
_entry.id   AF-A0A356QNE1-F1
#
_cell.length_a   1.000
_cell.length_b   1.000
_cell.length_c   1.000
_cell.angle_alpha   90.00
_cell.angle_beta   90.00
_cell.angle_gamma   90.00
#
_symmetry.space_group_name_H-M   'P 1'
#
loop_
_entity.id
_entity.type
_entity.pdbx_description
1 polymer ?
#
loop_
_entity_poly.entity_id
_entity_poly.type
_entity_poly.pdbx_seq_one_letter_code
_entity_poly.pdbx_strand_id
1 'polypeptide(L)'
;MTRATHQDESVPAVTAVGLQATGPSGETAATRICILVDTSASQSGVLQQQSLEVVHGLLGTIRQNDRVLLAAADTSFMPLMTVFEKAEM
;
A
#
# COMPACT_ATOMS: atom_id res chain seq x y z
N MET A 1 -16.25 -22.30 24.41
CA MET A 1 -15.71 -23.42 23.60
C MET A 1 -16.73 -23.68 22.50
N THR A 2 -16.50 -23.61 21.19
CA THR A 2 -15.34 -23.30 20.35
C THR A 2 -15.95 -22.83 19.02
N ARG A 3 -15.72 -21.59 18.59
CA ARG A 3 -16.17 -21.12 17.28
C ARG A 3 -15.16 -21.62 16.25
N ALA A 4 -15.42 -22.79 15.68
CA ALA A 4 -14.65 -23.33 14.57
C ALA A 4 -14.78 -22.38 13.37
N THR A 5 -13.69 -21.69 13.02
CA THR A 5 -13.54 -21.08 11.71
C THR A 5 -13.37 -22.22 10.72
N HIS A 6 -14.45 -22.58 10.02
CA HIS A 6 -14.41 -23.57 8.96
C HIS A 6 -13.53 -23.00 7.82
N GLN A 7 -12.24 -23.36 7.83
CA GLN A 7 -11.37 -23.16 6.68
C GLN A 7 -11.71 -24.28 5.70
N ASP A 8 -12.48 -23.93 4.68
CA ASP A 8 -12.75 -24.80 3.54
C ASP A 8 -11.45 -24.94 2.73
N GLU A 9 -10.78 -26.09 2.86
CA GLU A 9 -9.52 -26.41 2.16
C GLU A 9 -9.67 -26.48 0.63
N SER A 10 -10.90 -26.41 0.10
CA SER A 10 -11.15 -26.38 -1.35
C SER A 10 -10.96 -24.99 -1.98
N VAL A 11 -10.86 -23.94 -1.17
CA VAL A 11 -10.60 -22.57 -1.65
C VAL A 11 -9.09 -22.33 -1.62
N PRO A 12 -8.45 -21.93 -2.73
CA PRO A 12 -7.03 -21.56 -2.72
C PRO A 12 -6.79 -20.55 -1.61
N ALA A 13 -5.69 -20.67 -0.87
CA ALA A 13 -5.28 -19.66 0.10
C ALA A 13 -4.99 -18.35 -0.66
N VAL A 14 -6.02 -17.53 -0.85
CA VAL A 14 -5.92 -16.23 -1.49
C VAL A 14 -5.27 -15.29 -0.48
N THR A 15 -3.98 -15.05 -0.66
CA THR A 15 -3.19 -14.17 0.23
C THR A 15 -3.33 -12.69 -0.14
N ALA A 16 -3.73 -12.37 -1.38
CA ALA A 16 -4.10 -11.03 -1.83
C ALA A 16 -4.89 -11.08 -3.15
N VAL A 17 -5.84 -10.16 -3.35
CA VAL A 17 -6.51 -9.91 -4.64
C VAL A 17 -6.12 -8.52 -5.12
N GLY A 18 -5.39 -8.44 -6.23
CA GLY A 18 -5.12 -7.16 -6.88
C GLY A 18 -6.35 -6.62 -7.60
N LEU A 19 -6.75 -5.39 -7.31
CA LEU A 19 -7.79 -4.68 -8.05
C LEU A 19 -7.12 -3.65 -8.97
N GLN A 20 -7.33 -3.77 -10.28
CA GLN A 20 -6.82 -2.81 -11.26
C GLN A 20 -7.95 -1.87 -11.68
N ALA A 21 -7.77 -0.56 -11.49
CA ALA A 21 -8.65 0.43 -12.07
C ALA A 21 -8.27 0.68 -13.54
N THR A 22 -9.24 0.65 -14.45
CA THR A 22 -9.06 1.02 -15.86
C THR A 22 -9.60 2.43 -16.10
N GLY A 23 -8.79 3.32 -16.68
CA GLY A 23 -9.19 4.66 -17.09
C GLY A 23 -8.22 5.26 -18.11
N PRO A 24 -8.66 6.19 -18.97
CA PRO A 24 -7.78 6.77 -19.98
C PRO A 24 -6.60 7.49 -19.31
N SER A 25 -5.39 7.13 -19.72
CA SER A 25 -4.14 7.81 -19.35
C SER A 25 -4.02 9.12 -20.14
N GLY A 26 -4.90 10.09 -19.88
CA GLY A 26 -4.76 11.45 -20.39
C GLY A 26 -3.66 12.23 -19.67
N GLU A 27 -3.39 13.46 -20.09
CA GLU A 27 -2.60 14.41 -19.32
C GLU A 27 -3.32 14.64 -17.98
N THR A 28 -2.90 13.91 -16.94
CA THR A 28 -3.63 13.84 -15.69
C THR A 28 -3.44 15.13 -14.89
N ALA A 29 -4.54 15.73 -14.45
CA ALA A 29 -4.52 16.76 -13.41
C ALA A 29 -3.73 16.27 -12.19
N ALA A 30 -3.21 17.21 -11.39
CA ALA A 30 -2.51 16.91 -10.14
C ALA A 30 -3.25 15.84 -9.33
N THR A 31 -2.59 14.72 -9.08
CA THR A 31 -3.20 13.51 -8.52
C THR A 31 -2.85 13.36 -7.05
N ARG A 32 -3.80 12.84 -6.27
CA ARG A 32 -3.57 12.39 -4.89
C ARG A 32 -3.28 10.89 -4.90
N ILE A 33 -2.09 10.50 -4.48
CA ILE A 33 -1.59 9.12 -4.50
C ILE A 33 -1.56 8.61 -3.06
N CYS A 34 -2.32 7.57 -2.75
CA CYS A 34 -2.26 6.90 -1.45
C CYS A 34 -1.46 5.60 -1.57
N ILE A 35 -0.38 5.50 -0.83
CA ILE A 35 0.49 4.33 -0.78
C ILE A 35 0.22 3.61 0.54
N LEU A 36 -0.29 2.38 0.45
CA LEU A 36 -0.50 1.52 1.60
C LEU A 36 0.68 0.56 1.72
N VAL A 37 1.38 0.63 2.85
CA VAL A 37 2.50 -0.28 3.16
C VAL A 37 1.99 -1.30 4.16
N ASP A 38 2.04 -2.59 3.79
CA ASP A 38 1.79 -3.66 4.75
C ASP A 38 2.87 -3.61 5.85
N THR A 39 2.45 -3.41 7.09
CA THR A 39 3.35 -3.35 8.27
C THR A 39 3.15 -4.54 9.21
N SER A 40 2.49 -5.60 8.74
CA SER A 40 2.32 -6.83 9.51
C SER A 40 3.66 -7.48 9.88
N ALA A 41 3.66 -8.30 10.94
CA ALA A 41 4.87 -8.96 11.43
C ALA A 41 5.60 -9.78 10.34
N SER A 42 4.86 -10.37 9.38
CA SER A 42 5.42 -11.12 8.25
C SER A 42 6.26 -10.28 7.29
N GLN A 43 6.12 -8.94 7.33
CA GLN A 43 6.91 -8.02 6.50
C GLN A 43 8.27 -7.66 7.13
N SER A 44 8.58 -8.12 8.34
CA SER A 44 9.83 -7.74 9.03
C SER A 44 11.09 -8.31 8.35
N GLY A 45 12.23 -7.64 8.55
CA GLY A 45 13.52 -8.09 8.02
C GLY A 45 13.73 -7.70 6.56
N VAL A 46 14.00 -8.68 5.69
CA VAL A 46 14.35 -8.42 4.27
C VAL A 46 13.22 -7.73 3.53
N LEU A 47 11.97 -8.12 3.77
CA LEU A 47 10.79 -7.54 3.10
C LEU A 47 10.56 -6.07 3.50
N GLN A 48 10.85 -5.72 4.76
CA GLN A 48 10.78 -4.35 5.24
C GLN A 48 11.80 -3.47 4.52
N GLN A 49 13.05 -3.94 4.39
CA GLN A 49 14.12 -3.23 3.70
C GLN A 49 13.78 -3.02 2.22
N GLN A 50 13.28 -4.08 1.55
CA GLN A 50 12.84 -3.99 0.16
C GLN A 50 11.65 -3.04 -0.02
N SER A 51 10.69 -3.06 0.91
CA SER A 51 9.54 -2.16 0.90
C SER A 51 9.99 -0.70 1.03
N LEU A 52 10.97 -0.41 1.89
CA LEU A 52 11.55 0.92 2.01
C LEU A 52 12.23 1.37 0.72
N GLU A 53 13.04 0.52 0.10
CA GLU A 53 13.71 0.82 -1.18
C GLU A 53 12.72 1.12 -2.30
N VAL A 54 11.63 0.34 -2.38
CA VAL A 54 10.56 0.57 -3.35
C VAL A 54 9.83 1.87 -3.08
N VAL A 55 9.48 2.18 -1.82
CA VAL A 55 8.83 3.44 -1.46
C VAL A 55 9.73 4.63 -1.81
N HIS A 56 11.03 4.56 -1.52
CA HIS A 56 11.99 5.60 -1.90
C HIS A 56 12.07 5.79 -3.42
N GLY A 57 12.19 4.69 -4.18
CA GLY A 57 12.20 4.75 -5.63
C GLY A 57 10.91 5.35 -6.20
N LEU A 58 9.76 4.96 -5.65
CA LEU A 58 8.45 5.48 -6.06
C LEU A 58 8.35 6.99 -5.80
N LEU A 59 8.68 7.45 -4.59
CA LEU A 59 8.66 8.87 -4.24
C LEU A 59 9.55 9.70 -5.17
N GLY A 60 10.72 9.17 -5.57
CA GLY A 60 11.62 9.83 -6.52
C GLY A 60 11.09 9.94 -7.96
N THR A 61 10.02 9.24 -8.31
CA THR A 61 9.41 9.25 -9.66
C THR A 61 8.11 10.04 -9.75
N ILE A 62 7.54 10.44 -8.61
CA ILE A 62 6.27 11.15 -8.55
C ILE A 62 6.46 12.59 -9.07
N ARG A 63 5.49 13.08 -9.84
CA ARG A 63 5.54 14.43 -10.41
C ARG A 63 5.45 15.46 -9.28
N GLN A 64 6.12 16.60 -9.43
CA GLN A 64 6.16 17.67 -8.42
C GLN A 64 4.77 18.21 -8.01
N ASN A 65 3.79 18.13 -8.92
CA ASN A 65 2.44 18.62 -8.67
C ASN A 65 1.52 17.58 -8.03
N ASP A 66 1.91 16.31 -8.00
CA ASP A 66 1.15 15.28 -7.31
C ASP A 66 1.34 15.42 -5.79
N ARG A 67 0.46 14.77 -5.04
CA ARG A 67 0.52 14.73 -3.58
C ARG A 67 0.40 13.30 -3.09
N VAL A 68 1.17 12.95 -2.07
CA VAL A 68 1.32 11.58 -1.58
C VAL A 68 0.86 11.47 -0.13
N LEU A 69 0.17 10.39 0.17
CA LEU A 69 -0.15 9.95 1.53
C LEU A 69 0.39 8.53 1.71
N LEU A 70 1.31 8.36 2.66
CA LEU A 70 1.78 7.04 3.08
C LEU A 70 0.96 6.58 4.30
N ALA A 71 0.48 5.35 4.28
CA ALA A 71 -0.24 4.76 5.40
C ALA A 71 0.23 3.34 5.68
N ALA A 72 0.33 3.01 6.96
CA ALA A 72 0.57 1.66 7.43
C ALA A 72 -0.75 0.90 7.41
N ALA A 73 -0.73 -0.27 6.77
CA ALA A 73 -1.83 -1.18 6.73
C ALA A 73 -1.43 -2.47 7.45
N ASP A 74 -2.02 -2.72 8.61
CA ASP A 74 -2.01 -4.03 9.26
C ASP A 74 -3.45 -4.40 9.67
N THR A 75 -3.62 -5.24 10.71
CA THR A 75 -4.93 -5.50 11.32
C THR A 75 -5.67 -4.24 11.78
N SER A 76 -4.96 -3.12 11.86
CA SER A 76 -5.42 -1.75 12.06
C SER A 76 -4.95 -0.85 10.90
N PHE A 77 -5.79 0.10 10.49
CA PHE A 77 -5.37 1.15 9.57
C PHE A 77 -4.86 2.34 10.39
N MET A 78 -3.54 2.54 10.41
CA MET A 78 -2.94 3.68 11.10
C MET A 78 -2.30 4.63 10.08
N PRO A 79 -2.88 5.82 9.87
CA PRO A 79 -2.30 6.79 8.95
C PRO A 79 -0.90 7.19 9.44
N LEU A 80 0.12 7.01 8.60
CA LEU A 80 1.49 7.47 8.88
C LEU A 80 1.66 8.95 8.55
N MET A 81 0.71 9.51 7.79
CA MET A 81 0.61 10.91 7.44
C MET A 81 -0.84 11.37 7.65
N THR A 82 -1.05 12.60 8.09
CA THR A 82 -2.40 13.16 8.32
C THR A 82 -2.95 13.91 7.11
N VAL A 83 -2.10 14.23 6.13
CA VAL A 83 -2.42 15.00 4.94
C VAL A 83 -1.58 14.50 3.75
N PHE A 84 -2.05 14.77 2.54
CA PHE A 84 -1.26 14.49 1.34
C PHE A 84 -0.20 15.59 1.14
N GLU A 85 1.07 15.22 1.18
CA GLU A 85 2.20 16.15 1.04
C GLU A 85 2.89 16.02 -0.32
N LYS A 86 3.82 16.93 -0.61
CA LYS A 86 4.73 16.75 -1.75
C LYS A 86 5.62 15.53 -1.51
N ALA A 87 6.01 14.84 -2.59
CA ALA A 87 7.10 13.88 -2.50
C ALA A 87 8.43 14.66 -2.37
N GLU A 88 8.98 14.74 -1.16
CA GLU A 88 10.28 15.36 -0.87
C GLU A 88 11.27 14.28 -0.42
N MET A 89 12.53 14.39 -0.88
CA MET A 89 13.66 13.52 -0.48
C MET A 89 14.27 14.00 0.84
#